data_AF-A0A7C8I0A2-F1
#
_entry.id   AF-A0A7C8I0A2-F1
#
_cell.length_a   1.000
_cell.length_b   1.000
_cell.length_c   1.000
_cell.angle_alpha   90.00
_cell.angle_beta   90.00
_cell.angle_gamma   90.00
#
_symmetry.space_group_name_H-M   'P 1'
#
loop_
_entity.id
_entity.type
_entity.pdbx_description
1 polymer ?
#
loop_
_entity_poly.entity_id
_entity_poly.type
_entity_poly.pdbx_seq_one_letter_code
_entity_poly.pdbx_strand_id
1 'polypeptide(L)'
;IVVELCNPRQTRIKDVTALPLGLLELYAPHLAARVDHASNRLRLRIPTIFWPTVDDHEIPALNRVFAHMRRVVLTHAWNSAPAYTSVEAGVSTYRALQLLSLHAAAERLRARLLRALALAPLSAEALQVLWRTFRDSPELPEWLNAVARNVAVFDLVRRGDSLVRHFLEGELGLMTRVQADYVEGAYRVHG
;
A
#
# COMPACT_ATOMS: atom_id res chain seq x y z
N ILE A 1 -3.37 -22.96 -6.60
CA ILE A 1 -4.12 -21.84 -7.21
C ILE A 1 -3.12 -20.87 -7.81
N VAL A 2 -3.32 -20.45 -9.05
CA VAL A 2 -2.57 -19.32 -9.63
C VAL A 2 -3.24 -18.03 -9.19
N VAL A 3 -2.49 -17.13 -8.56
CA VAL A 3 -2.96 -15.81 -8.17
C VAL A 3 -2.57 -14.82 -9.25
N GLU A 4 -3.56 -14.10 -9.76
CA GLU A 4 -3.45 -13.15 -10.85
C GLU A 4 -3.90 -11.77 -10.38
N LEU A 5 -3.17 -10.72 -10.74
CA LEU A 5 -3.68 -9.36 -10.74
C LEU A 5 -4.43 -9.12 -12.05
N CYS A 6 -5.59 -8.49 -11.98
CA CYS A 6 -6.34 -8.12 -13.17
C CYS A 6 -6.77 -6.65 -13.15
N ASN A 7 -6.71 -6.00 -14.31
CA ASN A 7 -7.34 -4.70 -14.51
C ASN A 7 -8.65 -4.90 -15.31
N PRO A 8 -9.82 -4.81 -14.66
CA PRO A 8 -11.09 -5.04 -15.34
C PRO A 8 -11.39 -3.99 -16.42
N ARG A 9 -10.77 -2.80 -16.37
CA ARG A 9 -10.98 -1.73 -17.36
C ARG A 9 -10.11 -1.89 -18.61
N GLN A 10 -8.96 -2.55 -18.49
CA GLN A 10 -7.96 -2.64 -19.57
C GLN A 10 -7.74 -4.06 -20.08
N THR A 11 -8.52 -5.03 -19.58
CA THR A 11 -8.39 -6.48 -19.88
C THR A 11 -6.98 -7.03 -19.70
N ARG A 12 -6.18 -6.41 -18.82
CA ARG A 12 -4.81 -6.83 -18.52
C ARG A 12 -4.79 -7.80 -17.35
N ILE A 13 -3.94 -8.82 -17.45
CA ILE A 13 -3.74 -9.85 -16.43
C ILE A 13 -2.24 -10.05 -16.24
N LYS A 14 -1.80 -10.22 -14.99
CA LYS A 14 -0.44 -10.60 -14.64
C LYS A 14 -0.43 -11.66 -13.56
N ASP A 15 0.42 -12.66 -13.73
CA ASP A 15 0.66 -13.68 -12.73
C ASP A 15 1.44 -13.07 -11.56
N VAL A 16 0.99 -13.34 -10.35
CA VAL A 16 1.66 -12.92 -9.10
C VAL A 16 2.48 -14.08 -8.55
N THR A 17 1.80 -15.18 -8.24
CA THR A 17 2.39 -16.38 -7.63
C THR A 17 1.41 -17.56 -7.68
N ALA A 18 1.85 -18.73 -7.21
CA ALA A 18 0.98 -19.88 -6.96
C ALA A 18 0.84 -20.13 -5.45
N LEU A 19 -0.39 -20.27 -4.94
CA LEU A 19 -0.68 -20.52 -3.52
C LEU A 19 -1.46 -21.83 -3.33
N PRO A 20 -1.20 -22.62 -2.28
CA PRO A 20 -2.10 -23.70 -1.86
C PRO A 20 -3.48 -23.16 -1.49
N LEU A 21 -4.56 -23.87 -1.89
CA LEU A 21 -5.94 -23.47 -1.56
C LEU A 21 -6.18 -23.44 -0.04
N GLY A 22 -5.73 -24.47 0.68
CA GLY A 22 -5.89 -24.52 2.15
C GLY A 22 -5.26 -23.34 2.88
N LEU A 23 -4.20 -22.73 2.33
CA LEU A 23 -3.63 -21.52 2.93
C LEU A 23 -4.56 -20.32 2.76
N LEU A 24 -5.22 -20.21 1.61
CA LEU A 24 -6.20 -19.16 1.36
C LEU A 24 -7.46 -19.36 2.21
N GLU A 25 -7.96 -20.60 2.32
CA GLU A 25 -9.10 -20.94 3.17
C GLU A 25 -8.87 -20.57 4.63
N LEU A 26 -7.63 -20.72 5.10
CA LEU A 26 -7.27 -20.40 6.48
C LEU A 26 -7.18 -18.89 6.75
N TYR A 27 -6.54 -18.12 5.86
CA TYR A 27 -6.25 -16.69 6.10
C TYR A 27 -7.28 -15.74 5.51
N ALA A 28 -7.91 -16.14 4.41
CA ALA A 28 -8.81 -15.30 3.62
C ALA A 28 -9.92 -16.17 3.00
N PRO A 29 -10.79 -16.79 3.82
CA PRO A 29 -11.84 -17.70 3.33
C PRO A 29 -12.76 -17.04 2.30
N HIS A 30 -13.00 -15.74 2.41
CA HIS A 30 -13.75 -14.95 1.43
C HIS A 30 -13.07 -14.87 0.05
N LEU A 31 -11.74 -14.94 -0.02
CA LEU A 31 -11.00 -15.05 -1.27
C LEU A 31 -11.00 -16.48 -1.79
N ALA A 32 -10.95 -17.48 -0.91
CA ALA A 32 -11.03 -18.88 -1.31
C ALA A 32 -12.35 -19.18 -2.03
N ALA A 33 -13.46 -18.60 -1.57
CA ALA A 33 -14.76 -18.70 -2.23
C ALA A 33 -14.82 -18.06 -3.63
N ARG A 34 -13.83 -17.21 -3.99
CA ARG A 34 -13.74 -16.53 -5.29
C ARG A 34 -12.80 -17.23 -6.28
N VAL A 35 -12.23 -18.36 -5.89
CA VAL A 35 -11.37 -19.14 -6.77
C VAL A 35 -12.20 -19.67 -7.93
N ASP A 36 -11.75 -19.43 -9.15
CA ASP A 36 -12.36 -19.95 -10.36
C ASP A 36 -12.02 -21.44 -10.50
N HIS A 37 -13.07 -22.28 -10.43
CA HIS A 37 -13.00 -23.73 -10.58
C HIS A 37 -13.33 -24.22 -12.01
N ALA A 38 -13.78 -23.33 -12.90
CA ALA A 38 -14.26 -23.72 -14.23
C ALA A 38 -13.13 -24.04 -15.22
N SER A 39 -11.89 -23.69 -14.88
CA SER A 39 -10.70 -23.91 -15.71
C SER A 39 -9.93 -25.16 -15.25
N ASN A 40 -9.14 -25.78 -16.15
CA ASN A 40 -8.17 -26.85 -15.84
C ASN A 40 -7.10 -26.44 -14.79
N ARG A 41 -7.11 -25.19 -14.33
CA ARG A 41 -6.29 -24.67 -13.23
C ARG A 41 -7.15 -23.76 -12.35
N LEU A 42 -7.07 -23.96 -11.04
CA LEU A 42 -7.67 -23.07 -10.04
C LEU A 42 -7.01 -21.68 -10.09
N ARG A 43 -7.80 -20.62 -10.26
CA ARG A 43 -7.30 -19.23 -10.38
C ARG A 43 -7.98 -18.30 -9.40
N LEU A 44 -7.22 -17.41 -8.77
CA LEU A 44 -7.73 -16.29 -7.99
C LEU A 44 -7.37 -14.99 -8.70
N ARG A 45 -8.38 -14.19 -9.09
CA ARG A 45 -8.19 -12.88 -9.71
C ARG A 45 -8.42 -11.77 -8.72
N ILE A 46 -7.36 -10.99 -8.46
CA ILE A 46 -7.37 -9.84 -7.56
C ILE A 46 -7.45 -8.56 -8.42
N PRO A 47 -8.51 -7.76 -8.32
CA PRO A 47 -8.64 -6.56 -9.11
C PRO A 47 -7.69 -5.47 -8.62
N THR A 48 -7.00 -4.81 -9.57
CA THR A 48 -6.26 -3.56 -9.32
C THR A 48 -6.55 -2.54 -10.42
N ILE A 49 -6.79 -1.29 -10.01
CA ILE A 49 -7.20 -0.20 -10.91
C ILE A 49 -5.99 0.52 -11.49
N PHE A 50 -4.94 0.70 -10.69
CA PHE A 50 -3.72 1.38 -11.10
C PHE A 50 -2.70 0.35 -11.60
N TRP A 51 -2.52 0.30 -12.92
CA TRP A 51 -1.67 -0.68 -13.59
C TRP A 51 -0.18 -0.30 -13.74
N PRO A 52 0.21 0.98 -13.87
CA PRO A 52 1.61 1.35 -14.14
C PRO A 52 2.63 0.86 -13.10
N THR A 53 2.21 0.63 -11.86
CA THR A 53 3.11 0.25 -10.74
C THR A 53 3.12 -1.24 -10.43
N VAL A 54 2.32 -2.04 -11.14
CA VAL A 54 2.01 -3.41 -10.73
C VAL A 54 3.25 -4.27 -10.55
N ASP A 55 4.26 -4.11 -11.43
CA ASP A 55 5.49 -4.90 -11.36
C ASP A 55 6.41 -4.46 -10.21
N ASP A 56 6.42 -3.16 -9.91
CA ASP A 56 7.37 -2.56 -8.97
C ASP A 56 6.83 -2.57 -7.53
N HIS A 57 5.51 -2.53 -7.34
CA HIS A 57 4.90 -2.33 -6.03
C HIS A 57 3.90 -3.43 -5.66
N GLU A 58 2.83 -3.63 -6.45
CA GLU A 58 1.76 -4.55 -6.07
C GLU A 58 2.20 -6.02 -6.06
N ILE A 59 2.88 -6.50 -7.12
CA ILE A 59 3.34 -7.90 -7.21
C ILE A 59 4.37 -8.20 -6.11
N PRO A 60 5.43 -7.39 -5.89
CA PRO A 60 6.38 -7.64 -4.81
C PRO A 60 5.73 -7.63 -3.42
N ALA A 61 4.78 -6.71 -3.18
CA ALA A 61 4.08 -6.64 -1.90
C ALA A 61 3.16 -7.83 -1.65
N LEU A 62 2.40 -8.27 -2.66
CA LEU A 62 1.59 -9.49 -2.58
C LEU A 62 2.47 -10.71 -2.33
N ASN A 63 3.60 -10.83 -3.04
CA ASN A 63 4.56 -11.90 -2.82
C ASN A 63 5.09 -11.92 -1.38
N ARG A 64 5.36 -10.74 -0.78
CA ARG A 64 5.76 -10.62 0.63
C ARG A 64 4.66 -11.10 1.58
N VAL A 65 3.40 -10.71 1.35
CA VAL A 65 2.27 -11.15 2.17
C VAL A 65 2.06 -12.66 2.05
N PHE A 66 2.11 -13.22 0.84
CA PHE A 66 1.95 -14.67 0.64
C PHE A 66 3.12 -15.47 1.22
N ALA A 67 4.36 -14.98 1.09
CA ALA A 67 5.51 -15.59 1.73
C ALA A 67 5.38 -15.59 3.27
N HIS A 68 4.86 -14.49 3.84
CA HIS A 68 4.54 -14.40 5.26
C HIS A 68 3.49 -15.43 5.67
N MET A 69 2.36 -15.50 4.97
CA MET A 69 1.31 -16.50 5.25
C MET A 69 1.85 -17.93 5.25
N ARG A 70 2.68 -18.29 4.26
CA ARG A 70 3.31 -19.62 4.18
C ARG A 70 4.19 -19.93 5.40
N ARG A 71 4.89 -18.94 5.94
CA ARG A 71 5.75 -19.10 7.13
C ARG A 71 4.96 -19.17 8.42
N VAL A 72 3.92 -18.35 8.57
CA VAL A 72 3.18 -18.19 9.82
C VAL A 72 2.32 -19.40 10.18
N VAL A 73 1.96 -20.24 9.19
CA VAL A 73 1.38 -21.58 9.46
C VAL A 73 2.25 -22.38 10.44
N LEU A 74 3.56 -22.15 10.46
CA LEU A 74 4.50 -22.84 11.36
C LEU A 74 4.58 -22.20 12.75
N THR A 75 4.12 -20.95 12.93
CA THR A 75 4.40 -20.14 14.14
C THR A 75 3.16 -19.69 14.91
N HIS A 76 1.95 -20.10 14.51
CA HIS A 76 0.68 -19.77 15.18
C HIS A 76 0.44 -18.25 15.40
N ALA A 77 1.02 -17.40 14.55
CA ALA A 77 0.88 -15.94 14.59
C ALA A 77 0.04 -15.38 13.42
N TRP A 78 -0.99 -16.14 13.04
CA TRP A 78 -1.94 -15.99 11.93
C TRP A 78 -2.41 -14.55 11.66
N ASN A 79 -2.60 -13.74 12.71
CA ASN A 79 -3.13 -12.37 12.58
C ASN A 79 -2.05 -11.27 12.56
N SER A 80 -0.77 -11.64 12.40
CA SER A 80 0.33 -10.67 12.32
C SER A 80 0.51 -10.15 10.89
N ALA A 81 0.72 -8.84 10.75
CA ALA A 81 1.16 -8.26 9.48
C ALA A 81 2.64 -8.61 9.22
N PRO A 82 3.06 -8.74 7.94
CA PRO A 82 4.46 -8.95 7.62
C PRO A 82 5.34 -7.84 8.20
N ALA A 83 6.56 -8.20 8.62
CA ALA A 83 7.57 -7.21 8.94
C ALA A 83 7.98 -6.44 7.67
N TYR A 84 8.35 -5.17 7.85
CA TYR A 84 8.85 -4.30 6.80
C TYR A 84 10.08 -3.55 7.29
N THR A 85 10.99 -3.22 6.38
CA THR A 85 12.28 -2.60 6.66
C THR A 85 12.33 -1.11 6.31
N SER A 86 11.39 -0.63 5.49
CA SER A 86 11.25 0.79 5.11
C SER A 86 9.77 1.20 5.07
N VAL A 87 9.50 2.51 5.12
CA VAL A 87 8.14 3.05 5.00
C VAL A 87 7.50 2.64 3.68
N GLU A 88 8.24 2.70 2.56
CA GLU A 88 7.76 2.28 1.23
C GLU A 88 7.30 0.83 1.26
N ALA A 89 8.17 -0.06 1.78
CA ALA A 89 7.87 -1.48 1.91
C ALA A 89 6.63 -1.71 2.77
N GLY A 90 6.48 -0.94 3.85
CA GLY A 90 5.30 -1.00 4.72
C GLY A 90 4.03 -0.52 4.00
N VAL A 91 4.07 0.58 3.27
CA VAL A 91 2.93 1.12 2.49
C VAL A 91 2.49 0.15 1.39
N SER A 92 3.44 -0.40 0.62
CA SER A 92 3.08 -1.42 -0.39
C SER A 92 2.50 -2.68 0.28
N THR A 93 3.03 -3.09 1.43
CA THR A 93 2.47 -4.22 2.20
C THR A 93 1.06 -3.92 2.69
N TYR A 94 0.81 -2.71 3.18
CA TYR A 94 -0.52 -2.25 3.56
C TYR A 94 -1.49 -2.34 2.37
N ARG A 95 -1.07 -1.86 1.20
CA ARG A 95 -1.87 -1.96 -0.03
C ARG A 95 -2.16 -3.42 -0.41
N ALA A 96 -1.18 -4.30 -0.33
CA ALA A 96 -1.38 -5.73 -0.59
C ALA A 96 -2.40 -6.36 0.39
N LEU A 97 -2.38 -5.98 1.67
CA LEU A 97 -3.38 -6.43 2.64
C LEU A 97 -4.79 -5.92 2.30
N GLN A 98 -4.91 -4.67 1.82
CA GLN A 98 -6.19 -4.13 1.34
C GLN A 98 -6.71 -4.87 0.10
N LEU A 99 -5.83 -5.17 -0.87
CA LEU A 99 -6.19 -5.93 -2.07
C LEU A 99 -6.70 -7.34 -1.73
N LEU A 100 -6.21 -7.93 -0.64
CA LEU A 100 -6.64 -9.22 -0.11
C LEU A 100 -7.84 -9.13 0.86
N SER A 101 -8.35 -7.92 1.11
CA SER A 101 -9.41 -7.64 2.09
C SER A 101 -9.09 -8.16 3.50
N LEU A 102 -7.82 -8.09 3.90
CA LEU A 102 -7.34 -8.48 5.23
C LEU A 102 -7.38 -7.28 6.19
N HIS A 103 -8.58 -6.72 6.39
CA HIS A 103 -8.77 -5.42 7.04
C HIS A 103 -8.14 -5.32 8.44
N ALA A 104 -8.30 -6.32 9.30
CA ALA A 104 -7.74 -6.28 10.65
C ALA A 104 -6.19 -6.21 10.66
N ALA A 105 -5.53 -6.92 9.75
CA ALA A 105 -4.08 -6.86 9.59
C ALA A 105 -3.64 -5.53 8.96
N ALA A 106 -4.42 -5.04 7.98
CA ALA A 106 -4.19 -3.75 7.34
C ALA A 106 -4.25 -2.62 8.37
N GLU A 107 -5.29 -2.52 9.19
CA GLU A 107 -5.46 -1.45 10.19
C GLU A 107 -4.34 -1.44 11.23
N ARG A 108 -3.89 -2.61 11.69
CA ARG A 108 -2.72 -2.71 12.58
C ARG A 108 -1.46 -2.18 11.91
N LEU A 109 -1.27 -2.46 10.63
CA LEU A 109 -0.13 -1.97 9.87
C LEU A 109 -0.23 -0.46 9.62
N ARG A 110 -1.43 0.06 9.32
CA ARG A 110 -1.70 1.50 9.19
C ARG A 110 -1.31 2.26 10.44
N ALA A 111 -1.75 1.82 11.62
CA ALA A 111 -1.38 2.46 12.89
C ALA A 111 0.15 2.48 13.11
N ARG A 112 0.85 1.41 12.73
CA ARG A 112 2.33 1.36 12.80
C ARG A 112 3.00 2.29 11.80
N LEU A 113 2.49 2.37 10.58
CA LEU A 113 2.99 3.27 9.53
C LEU A 113 2.82 4.74 9.93
N LEU A 114 1.63 5.14 10.38
CA LEU A 114 1.37 6.51 10.83
C LEU A 114 2.29 6.90 12.00
N ARG A 115 2.58 5.97 12.92
CA ARG A 115 3.59 6.20 13.96
C ARG A 115 5.00 6.32 13.39
N ALA A 116 5.39 5.47 12.44
CA ALA A 116 6.70 5.54 11.80
C ALA A 116 6.91 6.89 11.07
N LEU A 117 5.87 7.39 10.40
CA LEU A 117 5.84 8.72 9.79
C LEU A 117 5.98 9.86 10.81
N ALA A 118 5.73 9.65 12.10
CA ALA A 118 5.96 10.68 13.11
C ALA A 118 7.41 10.66 13.64
N LEU A 119 8.18 9.61 13.37
CA LEU A 119 9.46 9.34 14.06
C LEU A 119 10.69 9.53 13.17
N ALA A 120 10.55 9.48 11.84
CA ALA A 120 11.68 9.59 10.92
C ALA A 120 11.32 10.43 9.69
N PRO A 121 12.28 11.16 9.10
CA PRO A 121 12.05 11.92 7.88
C PRO A 121 11.63 10.99 6.72
N LEU A 122 10.62 11.40 5.96
CA LEU A 122 10.22 10.72 4.73
C LEU A 122 11.29 10.86 3.65
N SER A 123 11.59 9.76 2.97
CA SER A 123 12.29 9.77 1.68
C SER A 123 11.35 10.21 0.56
N ALA A 124 11.93 10.73 -0.53
CA ALA A 124 11.17 11.02 -1.75
C ALA A 124 10.51 9.76 -2.34
N GLU A 125 11.16 8.60 -2.25
CA GLU A 125 10.60 7.33 -2.71
C GLU A 125 9.36 6.93 -1.88
N ALA A 126 9.42 7.05 -0.55
CA ALA A 126 8.27 6.80 0.32
C ALA A 126 7.08 7.72 0.01
N LEU A 127 7.36 8.98 -0.29
CA LEU A 127 6.35 9.95 -0.67
C LEU A 127 5.67 9.58 -2.01
N GLN A 128 6.44 9.17 -3.01
CA GLN A 128 5.89 8.69 -4.29
C GLN A 128 5.04 7.43 -4.12
N VAL A 129 5.49 6.46 -3.30
CA VAL A 129 4.75 5.23 -3.03
C VAL A 129 3.44 5.53 -2.31
N LEU A 130 3.46 6.40 -1.29
CA LEU A 130 2.26 6.87 -0.58
C LEU A 130 1.25 7.48 -1.56
N TRP A 131 1.72 8.41 -2.39
CA TRP A 131 0.86 9.08 -3.35
C TRP A 131 0.24 8.14 -4.36
N ARG A 132 1.03 7.30 -5.02
CA ARG A 132 0.53 6.33 -6.00
C ARG A 132 -0.45 5.34 -5.37
N THR A 133 -0.24 4.99 -4.11
CA THR A 133 -1.11 4.07 -3.37
C THR A 133 -2.45 4.72 -3.01
N PHE A 134 -2.46 6.00 -2.62
CA PHE A 134 -3.61 6.64 -1.99
C PHE A 134 -4.28 7.76 -2.78
N ARG A 135 -3.72 8.26 -3.89
CA ARG A 135 -4.26 9.38 -4.69
C ARG A 135 -5.75 9.26 -5.03
N ASP A 136 -6.23 8.05 -5.26
CA ASP A 136 -7.62 7.75 -5.62
C ASP A 136 -8.36 7.00 -4.48
N SER A 137 -7.81 7.00 -3.27
CA SER A 137 -8.36 6.35 -2.07
C SER A 137 -9.13 7.33 -1.19
N PRO A 138 -10.26 6.93 -0.57
CA PRO A 138 -10.93 7.75 0.44
C PRO A 138 -10.06 8.03 1.68
N GLU A 139 -8.99 7.26 1.89
CA GLU A 139 -8.05 7.45 3.00
C GLU A 139 -7.00 8.54 2.74
N LEU A 140 -6.96 9.08 1.51
CA LEU A 140 -5.98 10.10 1.13
C LEU A 140 -5.86 11.26 2.12
N PRO A 141 -6.95 11.86 2.65
CA PRO A 141 -6.83 13.01 3.54
C PRO A 141 -6.01 12.72 4.81
N GLU A 142 -6.12 11.51 5.36
CA GLU A 142 -5.36 11.15 6.56
C GLU A 142 -3.88 10.96 6.24
N TRP A 143 -3.57 10.26 5.15
CA TRP A 143 -2.18 10.07 4.71
C TRP A 143 -1.52 11.39 4.35
N LEU A 144 -2.25 12.32 3.72
CA LEU A 144 -1.76 13.67 3.44
C LEU A 144 -1.48 14.47 4.71
N ASN A 145 -2.35 14.39 5.72
CA ASN A 145 -2.10 15.02 7.02
C ASN A 145 -0.81 14.47 7.67
N ALA A 146 -0.61 13.16 7.65
CA ALA A 146 0.59 12.53 8.19
C ALA A 146 1.86 12.95 7.45
N VAL A 147 1.80 13.01 6.11
CA VAL A 147 2.89 13.49 5.25
C VAL A 147 3.21 14.96 5.53
N ALA A 148 2.19 15.83 5.58
CA ALA A 148 2.37 17.26 5.83
C ALA A 148 3.04 17.52 7.18
N ARG A 149 2.60 16.80 8.22
CA ARG A 149 3.25 16.85 9.55
C ARG A 149 4.69 16.38 9.51
N ASN A 150 4.98 15.29 8.79
CA ASN A 150 6.35 14.79 8.65
C ASN A 150 7.25 15.84 7.96
N VAL A 151 6.79 16.40 6.84
CA VAL A 151 7.50 17.43 6.09
C VAL A 151 7.81 18.65 6.95
N ALA A 152 6.84 19.11 7.75
CA ALA A 152 6.99 20.25 8.63
C ALA A 152 7.95 19.96 9.81
N VAL A 153 7.71 18.87 10.56
CA VAL A 153 8.51 18.49 11.74
C VAL A 153 9.98 18.26 11.40
N PHE A 154 10.25 17.63 10.25
CA PHE A 154 11.62 17.34 9.81
C PHE A 154 12.22 18.40 8.89
N ASP A 155 11.49 19.49 8.62
CA ASP A 155 11.94 20.62 7.81
C ASP A 155 12.50 20.19 6.44
N LEU A 156 11.83 19.21 5.81
CA LEU A 156 12.34 18.52 4.62
C LEU A 156 12.53 19.46 3.42
N VAL A 157 11.70 20.51 3.34
CA VAL A 157 11.76 21.53 2.30
C VAL A 157 13.02 22.40 2.42
N ARG A 158 13.40 22.79 3.64
CA ARG A 158 14.58 23.64 3.86
C ARG A 158 15.89 22.85 3.85
N ARG A 159 15.83 21.55 4.19
CA ARG A 159 16.97 20.63 4.10
C ARG A 159 17.44 20.32 2.68
N GLY A 160 16.74 20.83 1.66
CA GLY A 160 17.19 20.74 0.28
C GLY A 160 16.95 19.37 -0.37
N ASP A 161 16.01 18.58 0.15
CA ASP A 161 15.56 17.38 -0.55
C ASP A 161 14.70 17.83 -1.76
N SER A 162 15.40 18.16 -2.86
CA SER A 162 14.81 18.70 -4.07
C SER A 162 13.74 17.79 -4.66
N LEU A 163 13.81 16.49 -4.38
CA LEU A 163 12.81 15.52 -4.82
C LEU A 163 11.53 15.59 -3.98
N VAL A 164 11.63 15.80 -2.66
CA VAL A 164 10.46 16.07 -1.81
C VAL A 164 9.82 17.39 -2.22
N ARG A 165 10.61 18.45 -2.41
CA ARG A 165 10.09 19.74 -2.90
C ARG A 165 9.42 19.60 -4.28
N HIS A 166 10.08 18.96 -5.25
CA HIS A 166 9.53 18.76 -6.58
C HIS A 166 8.25 17.91 -6.58
N PHE A 167 8.21 16.88 -5.73
CA PHE A 167 7.01 16.09 -5.56
C PHE A 167 5.87 16.94 -4.97
N LEU A 168 6.15 17.72 -3.92
CA LEU A 168 5.16 18.63 -3.34
C LEU A 168 4.70 19.63 -4.41
N GLU A 169 5.59 20.33 -5.09
CA GLU A 169 5.22 21.34 -6.08
C GLU A 169 4.50 20.76 -7.32
N GLY A 170 4.91 19.59 -7.80
CA GLY A 170 4.33 18.94 -8.98
C GLY A 170 3.00 18.25 -8.69
N GLU A 171 2.97 17.35 -7.70
CA GLU A 171 1.79 16.53 -7.41
C GLU A 171 0.78 17.25 -6.50
N LEU A 172 1.18 18.18 -5.61
CA LEU A 172 0.22 19.10 -4.97
C LEU A 172 -0.40 20.05 -6.01
N GLY A 173 0.30 20.37 -7.10
CA GLY A 173 -0.25 21.15 -8.22
C GLY A 173 -1.41 20.47 -8.93
N LEU A 174 -1.54 19.14 -8.80
CA LEU A 174 -2.65 18.34 -9.34
C LEU A 174 -3.78 18.12 -8.32
N MET A 175 -3.62 18.61 -7.09
CA MET A 175 -4.65 18.51 -6.06
C MET A 175 -5.81 19.47 -6.30
N THR A 176 -6.98 19.09 -5.79
CA THR A 176 -8.07 20.07 -5.67
C THR A 176 -7.66 21.19 -4.70
N ARG A 177 -8.19 22.39 -4.92
CA ARG A 177 -7.91 23.58 -4.09
C ARG A 177 -8.03 23.31 -2.59
N VAL A 178 -9.04 22.54 -2.19
CA VAL A 178 -9.30 22.15 -0.80
C VAL A 178 -8.16 21.31 -0.19
N GLN A 179 -7.57 20.40 -0.97
CA GLN A 179 -6.47 19.56 -0.52
C GLN A 179 -5.16 20.36 -0.43
N ALA A 180 -4.92 21.27 -1.38
CA ALA A 180 -3.79 22.20 -1.34
C ALA A 180 -3.87 23.13 -0.12
N ASP A 181 -5.03 23.74 0.14
CA ASP A 181 -5.27 24.61 1.29
C ASP A 181 -5.06 23.86 2.63
N TYR A 182 -5.43 22.58 2.70
CA TYR A 182 -5.21 21.75 3.88
C TYR A 182 -3.73 21.47 4.14
N VAL A 183 -2.97 21.13 3.10
CA VAL A 183 -1.52 20.89 3.21
C VAL A 183 -0.78 22.17 3.56
N GLU A 184 -1.12 23.29 2.93
CA GLU A 184 -0.57 24.60 3.29
C GLU A 184 -0.92 25.01 4.74
N GLY A 185 -2.17 24.78 5.16
CA GLY A 185 -2.60 25.03 6.53
C GLY A 185 -1.81 24.20 7.54
N ALA A 186 -1.61 22.90 7.27
CA ALA A 186 -0.78 22.04 8.09
C ALA A 186 0.69 22.50 8.13
N TYR A 187 1.22 23.01 7.01
CA TYR A 187 2.57 23.60 6.96
C TYR A 187 2.67 24.84 7.85
N ARG A 188 1.69 25.76 7.81
CA ARG A 188 1.67 26.98 8.64
C ARG A 188 1.52 26.71 10.14
N VAL A 189 0.86 25.61 10.51
CA VAL A 189 0.63 25.25 11.93
C VAL A 189 1.86 24.54 12.54
N HIS A 190 2.71 23.93 11.72
CA HIS A 190 3.78 23.04 12.19
C HIS A 190 5.19 23.44 11.75
N GLY A 191 5.35 24.39 10.81
CA GLY A 191 6.64 25.00 10.42
C GLY A 191 6.86 26.34 11.10
#